data_AF-A0A172YG46-F1
#
_entry.id   AF-A0A172YG46-F1
#
_cell.length_a   1.000
_cell.length_b   1.000
_cell.length_c   1.000
_cell.angle_alpha   90.00
_cell.angle_beta   90.00
_cell.angle_gamma   90.00
#
_symmetry.space_group_name_H-M   'P 1'
#
loop_
_entity.id
_entity.type
_entity.pdbx_description
1 polymer ?
#
loop_
_entity_poly.entity_id
_entity_poly.type
_entity_poly.pdbx_seq_one_letter_code
_entity_poly.pdbx_strand_id
1 'polypeptide(L)' 'MAVSLNLEGLKSVEDVNRLTTALIELDGVDNVEVAREWAEVEGQVNRGQLVKAVERAGFKVKG' A
#
# COMPACT_ATOMS: atom_id res chain seq x y z
N MET A 1 13.74 -5.83 2.59
CA MET A 1 12.83 -6.16 3.70
C MET A 1 11.43 -5.86 3.21
N ALA A 2 10.45 -6.68 3.57
CA ALA A 2 9.06 -6.53 3.14
C ALA A 2 8.19 -6.10 4.32
N VAL A 3 7.24 -5.20 4.07
CA VAL A 3 6.25 -4.73 5.04
C VAL A 3 4.87 -5.11 4.52
N SER A 4 4.22 -6.02 5.24
CA SER A 4 2.86 -6.46 4.93
C SER A 4 1.84 -5.63 5.72
N LEU A 5 0.78 -5.19 5.05
CA LEU A 5 -0.31 -4.38 5.56
C LEU A 5 -1.64 -5.05 5.23
N ASN A 6 -2.53 -5.16 6.21
CA ASN A 6 -3.90 -5.56 5.94
C ASN A 6 -4.69 -4.33 5.48
N LEU A 7 -5.45 -4.45 4.40
CA LEU A 7 -6.19 -3.35 3.81
C LEU A 7 -7.70 -3.59 3.91
N GLU A 8 -8.45 -2.50 3.96
CA GLU A 8 -9.90 -2.53 3.90
C GLU A 8 -10.42 -1.46 2.93
N GLY A 9 -11.42 -1.84 2.14
CA GLY A 9 -12.13 -0.93 1.25
C GLY A 9 -11.77 -1.04 -0.23
N LEU A 10 -10.79 -1.88 -0.61
CA LEU A 10 -10.53 -2.18 -2.02
C LEU A 10 -11.60 -3.12 -2.57
N LYS A 11 -12.38 -2.66 -3.55
CA LYS A 11 -13.49 -3.43 -4.14
C LYS A 11 -13.24 -3.78 -5.60
N SER A 12 -12.42 -2.99 -6.29
CA SER A 12 -12.15 -3.11 -7.72
C SER A 12 -10.65 -3.21 -8.02
N VAL A 13 -10.33 -3.72 -9.21
CA VAL A 13 -8.95 -3.72 -9.72
C VAL A 13 -8.39 -2.29 -9.83
N GLU A 14 -9.26 -1.31 -10.09
CA GLU A 14 -8.89 0.10 -10.13
C GLU A 14 -8.38 0.62 -8.77
N ASP A 15 -9.01 0.20 -7.66
CA ASP A 15 -8.55 0.55 -6.31
C ASP A 15 -7.15 0.00 -6.04
N VAL A 16 -6.92 -1.24 -6.45
CA VAL A 16 -5.63 -1.94 -6.31
C VAL A 16 -4.56 -1.20 -7.10
N ASN A 17 -4.82 -0.88 -8.37
CA ASN A 17 -3.89 -0.15 -9.21
C ASN A 17 -3.58 1.24 -8.65
N ARG A 18 -4.62 1.96 -8.20
CA ARG A 18 -4.45 3.30 -7.62
C ARG A 18 -3.57 3.28 -6.37
N LEU A 19 -3.79 2.30 -5.48
CA LEU A 19 -2.96 2.16 -4.29
C LEU A 19 -1.53 1.73 -4.64
N THR A 20 -1.37 0.80 -5.59
CA THR A 20 -0.05 0.35 -6.06
C THR A 20 0.76 1.54 -6.59
N THR A 21 0.18 2.36 -7.46
CA THR A 21 0.84 3.57 -7.98
C THR A 21 1.25 4.51 -6.85
N ALA A 22 0.33 4.81 -5.92
CA ALA A 22 0.61 5.71 -4.80
C ALA A 22 1.74 5.20 -3.87
N LEU A 23 1.90 3.88 -3.76
CA LEU A 23 2.96 3.27 -2.97
C LEU A 23 4.29 3.22 -3.75
N ILE A 24 4.28 2.90 -5.04
CA ILE A 24 5.47 2.92 -5.91
C ILE A 24 6.09 4.32 -5.99
N GLU A 25 5.28 5.37 -5.91
CA GLU A 25 5.76 6.76 -5.90
C GLU A 25 6.46 7.16 -4.59
N LEU A 26 6.43 6.32 -3.55
CA LEU A 26 7.14 6.60 -2.31
C LEU A 26 8.64 6.36 -2.46
N ASP A 27 9.42 7.30 -1.93
CA ASP A 27 10.87 7.18 -1.87
C ASP A 27 11.28 5.98 -1.00
N GLY A 28 12.19 5.16 -1.53
CA GLY A 28 12.68 3.94 -0.88
C GLY A 28 11.83 2.69 -1.13
N VAL A 29 10.77 2.75 -1.94
CA VAL A 29 10.03 1.57 -2.39
C VAL A 29 10.72 0.95 -3.61
N ASP A 30 11.02 -0.34 -3.50
CA ASP A 30 11.58 -1.13 -4.59
C ASP A 30 10.49 -1.92 -5.33
N ASN A 31 9.57 -2.54 -4.58
CA ASN A 31 8.46 -3.31 -5.14
C ASN A 31 7.19 -3.15 -4.30
N VAL A 32 6.04 -3.25 -4.96
CA VAL A 32 4.72 -3.17 -4.32
C VAL A 32 3.81 -4.22 -4.91
N GLU A 33 3.26 -5.06 -4.04
CA GLU A 33 2.17 -5.97 -4.37
C GLU A 33 0.93 -5.58 -3.58
N VAL A 34 -0.14 -5.18 -4.27
CA VAL A 34 -1.43 -4.89 -3.63
C VAL A 34 -2.43 -5.96 -4.04
N ALA A 35 -3.10 -6.51 -3.06
CA ALA A 35 -4.27 -7.35 -3.18
C ALA A 35 -5.51 -6.64 -2.59
N ARG A 36 -6.67 -7.27 -2.73
CA ARG A 36 -7.95 -6.69 -2.26
C ARG A 36 -8.04 -6.60 -0.74
N GLU A 37 -7.30 -7.44 -0.02
CA GLU A 37 -7.37 -7.56 1.44
C GLU A 37 -6.04 -7.21 2.12
N TRP A 38 -4.95 -7.09 1.36
CA TRP A 38 -3.61 -6.87 1.89
C TRP A 38 -2.73 -6.16 0.87
N ALA A 39 -1.62 -5.58 1.32
CA ALA A 39 -0.54 -5.11 0.46
C ALA A 39 0.80 -5.46 1.09
N GLU A 40 1.74 -5.83 0.25
CA GLU A 40 3.13 -6.07 0.60
C GLU A 40 4.00 -5.05 -0.12
N VAL A 41 4.87 -4.40 0.63
CA VAL A 41 5.77 -3.38 0.10
C VAL A 41 7.18 -3.74 0.47
N GLU A 42 8.03 -3.86 -0.54
CA GLU A 42 9.44 -4.14 -0.38
C GLU A 42 10.26 -2.88 -0.57
N GLY A 43 11.23 -2.68 0.32
CA GLY A 43 12.21 -1.61 0.20
C GLY A 43 12.67 -1.06 1.54
N GLN A 44 13.21 0.14 1.52
CA GLN A 44 13.66 0.92 2.67
C GLN A 44 12.57 1.86 3.18
N VAL A 45 11.35 1.33 3.34
CA VAL A 45 10.19 2.11 3.77
C VAL A 45 9.68 1.69 5.13
N ASN A 46 9.21 2.67 5.89
CA ASN A 46 8.61 2.42 7.20
C ASN A 46 7.10 2.27 7.09
N ARG A 47 6.53 1.40 7.94
CA ARG A 47 5.08 1.18 8.04
C ARG A 47 4.28 2.49 8.13
N GLY A 48 4.77 3.49 8.87
CA GLY A 48 4.09 4.77 9.02
C GLY A 48 4.00 5.60 7.72
N GLN A 49 4.98 5.49 6.81
CA GLN A 49 4.92 6.15 5.50
C GLN A 49 3.89 5.46 4.60
N LEU A 50 3.89 4.12 4.61
CA LEU A 50 2.94 3.32 3.86
C LEU A 50 1.50 3.58 4.30
N VAL A 51 1.23 3.56 5.61
CA VAL A 51 -0.10 3.87 6.16
C VAL A 51 -0.57 5.25 5.69
N LYS A 52 0.28 6.28 5.77
CA LYS A 52 -0.07 7.62 5.28
C LYS A 52 -0.37 7.66 3.79
N ALA A 53 0.36 6.89 2.97
CA ALA A 53 0.11 6.81 1.55
C ALA A 53 -1.22 6.10 1.24
N VAL A 54 -1.53 5.02 1.96
CA VAL A 54 -2.81 4.30 1.89
C VAL A 54 -3.97 5.23 2.25
N GLU A 55 -3.85 5.98 3.35
CA GLU A 55 -4.85 6.96 3.77
C GLU A 55 -5.03 8.10 2.75
N ARG A 56 -3.93 8.59 2.16
CA ARG A 56 -3.97 9.60 1.09
C ARG A 56 -4.64 9.09 -0.19
N ALA A 57 -4.49 7.80 -0.49
CA ALA A 57 -5.17 7.15 -1.59
C ALA A 57 -6.68 6.95 -1.31
N GLY A 58 -7.12 7.16 -0.07
CA GLY A 58 -8.53 7.06 0.35
C GLY A 58 -8.91 5.71 0.95
N PHE A 59 -7.92 4.87 1.26
CA PHE A 59 -8.11 3.53 1.83
C PHE A 59 -7.72 3.49 3.31
N LYS A 60 -8.02 2.38 3.98
CA LYS A 60 -7.64 2.18 5.38
C LYS A 60 -6.82 0.92 5.55
N VAL A 61 -5.83 1.00 6.42
CA VAL A 61 -5.07 -0.16 6.90
C VAL A 61 -5.78 -0.73 8.13
N LYS A 62 -6.05 -2.04 8.12
CA LYS A 62 -6.51 -2.79 9.29
C LYS A 62 -5.32 -3.02 10.23
N GLY A 63 -5.48 -2.53 11.45
CA GLY A 63 -4.48 -2.58 12.53
C GLY A 63 -4.49 -3.90 13.26
#